data_AF-A0A9E5HT13-F1
#
_entry.id   AF-A0A9E5HT13-F1
#
_cell.length_a   1.000
_cell.length_b   1.000
_cell.length_c   1.000
_cell.angle_alpha   90.00
_cell.angle_beta   90.00
_cell.angle_gamma   90.00
#
_symmetry.space_group_name_H-M   'P 1'
#
loop_
_entity.id
_entity.type
_entity.pdbx_description
1 polymer ?
#
loop_
_entity_poly.entity_id
_entity_poly.type
_entity_poly.pdbx_seq_one_letter_code
_entity_poly.pdbx_strand_id
1 'polypeptide(L)'
;MISQQLNDQITRIGANDDAGLLLRQYWQPAALCDDIAFGLPFAVNLLSEQLALVKDNCGFKLVTRLVDESYSPRVIPRAEDIEIDVDGPIYPTVQKNGVIFAYLGSGKPPEFPNFDCFRAPDTHVFAFKGLWRCNWLQALEVGIDPAHASFLHRFLQDEDPTEGYGKQFRDTAANTNIPMTKILREYPRPEILVDETEYGLKITAL
;
A
#
# COMPACT_ATOMS: atom_id res chain seq x y z
N MET A 1 14.93 22.58 5.24
CA MET A 1 14.44 21.51 6.14
C MET A 1 13.05 21.92 6.59
N ILE A 2 12.05 21.05 6.48
CA ILE A 2 10.69 21.36 6.94
C ILE A 2 10.65 21.51 8.47
N SER A 3 9.63 22.19 9.01
CA SER A 3 9.45 22.29 10.46
C SER A 3 8.99 20.95 11.05
N GLN A 4 9.24 20.74 12.35
CA GLN A 4 8.73 19.56 13.07
C GLN A 4 7.20 19.48 13.01
N GLN A 5 6.53 20.63 13.11
CA GLN A 5 5.07 20.71 13.00
C GLN A 5 4.58 20.21 11.63
N LEU A 6 5.20 20.66 10.54
CA LEU A 6 4.84 20.21 9.20
C LEU A 6 5.16 18.72 9.01
N ASN A 7 6.29 18.25 9.54
CA ASN A 7 6.62 16.83 9.51
C ASN A 7 5.56 15.99 10.24
N ASP A 8 5.17 16.37 11.45
CA ASP A 8 4.13 15.66 12.21
C ASP A 8 2.78 15.66 11.47
N GLN A 9 2.42 16.79 10.85
CA GLN A 9 1.19 16.93 10.08
C GLN A 9 1.07 15.92 8.93
N ILE A 10 2.17 15.65 8.21
CA ILE A 10 2.17 14.78 7.02
C ILE A 10 2.56 13.33 7.32
N THR A 11 3.23 13.05 8.44
CA THR A 11 3.75 11.69 8.75
C THR A 11 2.92 10.91 9.75
N ARG A 12 2.18 11.58 10.65
CA ARG A 12 1.35 10.89 11.65
C ARG A 12 -0.02 10.56 11.08
N ILE A 13 -0.53 9.38 11.42
CA ILE A 13 -1.69 8.76 10.76
C ILE A 13 -2.74 8.23 11.75
N GLY A 14 -2.69 8.67 13.00
CA GLY A 14 -3.72 8.38 13.99
C GLY A 14 -5.08 8.95 13.59
N ALA A 15 -6.13 8.55 14.32
CA ALA A 15 -7.51 8.94 14.01
C ALA A 15 -7.75 10.46 14.01
N ASN A 16 -6.91 11.23 14.70
CA ASN A 16 -7.01 12.69 14.81
C ASN A 16 -5.89 13.44 14.08
N ASP A 17 -4.98 12.74 13.38
CA ASP A 17 -3.91 13.37 12.62
C ASP A 17 -4.40 13.72 11.21
N ASP A 18 -3.98 14.86 10.66
CA ASP A 18 -4.42 15.35 9.34
C ASP A 18 -4.22 14.31 8.21
N ALA A 19 -3.03 13.71 8.12
CA ALA A 19 -2.77 12.66 7.14
C ALA A 19 -3.58 11.39 7.42
N GLY A 20 -3.84 11.06 8.69
CA GLY A 20 -4.72 9.96 9.07
C GLY A 20 -6.16 10.18 8.60
N LEU A 21 -6.71 11.38 8.83
CA LEU A 21 -8.04 11.76 8.37
C LEU A 21 -8.18 11.65 6.85
N LEU A 22 -7.16 12.09 6.11
CA LEU A 22 -7.11 11.96 4.66
C LEU A 22 -7.08 10.49 4.21
N LEU A 23 -6.15 9.69 4.74
CA LEU A 23 -5.97 8.29 4.32
C LEU A 23 -7.22 7.44 4.59
N ARG A 24 -7.97 7.73 5.65
CA ARG A 24 -9.23 7.04 5.99
C ARG A 24 -10.33 7.23 4.96
N GLN A 25 -10.27 8.28 4.14
CA GLN A 25 -11.25 8.49 3.05
C GLN A 25 -11.05 7.55 1.85
N TYR A 26 -10.05 6.68 1.89
CA TYR A 26 -9.74 5.72 0.83
C TYR A 26 -9.84 4.28 1.34
N TRP A 27 -10.10 3.36 0.41
CA TRP A 27 -10.00 1.93 0.67
C TRP A 27 -8.55 1.54 0.97
N GLN A 28 -8.31 1.01 2.17
CA GLN A 28 -7.00 0.63 2.67
C GLN A 28 -6.79 -0.88 2.56
N PRO A 29 -5.65 -1.38 2.05
CA PRO A 29 -5.34 -2.80 2.07
C PRO A 29 -5.12 -3.27 3.51
N ALA A 30 -6.03 -4.08 4.04
CA ALA A 30 -6.03 -4.47 5.46
C ALA A 30 -5.40 -5.85 5.68
N ALA A 31 -5.65 -6.81 4.79
CA ALA A 31 -5.10 -8.16 4.86
C ALA A 31 -5.02 -8.80 3.46
N LEU A 32 -4.23 -9.87 3.34
CA LEU A 32 -4.31 -10.79 2.21
C LEU A 32 -5.40 -11.83 2.47
N CYS A 33 -6.00 -12.35 1.41
CA CYS A 33 -6.88 -13.52 1.54
C CYS A 33 -6.14 -14.73 2.11
N ASP A 34 -4.85 -14.87 1.79
CA ASP A 34 -4.02 -15.96 2.30
C ASP A 34 -3.79 -15.87 3.82
N ASP A 35 -3.95 -14.69 4.44
CA ASP A 35 -3.83 -14.54 5.89
C ASP A 35 -4.90 -15.34 6.64
N ILE A 36 -6.04 -15.64 6.00
CA ILE A 36 -7.14 -16.43 6.58
C ILE A 36 -6.65 -17.83 6.97
N ALA A 37 -5.64 -18.36 6.29
CA ALA A 37 -5.05 -19.66 6.60
C ALA A 37 -4.41 -19.71 8.01
N PHE A 38 -4.07 -18.55 8.60
CA PHE A 38 -3.56 -18.46 9.96
C PHE A 38 -4.67 -18.42 11.04
N GLY A 39 -5.94 -18.47 10.62
CA GLY A 39 -7.10 -18.48 11.50
C GLY A 39 -7.76 -17.10 11.65
N LEU A 40 -9.05 -17.12 11.99
CA LEU A 40 -9.83 -15.94 12.33
C LEU A 40 -10.27 -16.01 13.81
N PRO A 41 -10.30 -14.89 14.55
CA PRO A 41 -9.92 -13.53 14.12
C PRO A 41 -8.44 -13.41 13.72
N PHE A 42 -8.14 -12.60 12.71
CA PHE A 42 -6.75 -12.34 12.29
C PHE A 42 -6.33 -10.92 12.65
N ALA A 43 -5.21 -10.77 13.33
CA ALA A 43 -4.68 -9.49 13.78
C ALA A 43 -4.34 -8.53 12.63
N VAL A 44 -4.88 -7.31 12.67
CA VAL A 44 -4.57 -6.24 11.71
C VAL A 44 -4.20 -4.96 12.47
N ASN A 45 -3.03 -4.39 12.15
CA ASN A 45 -2.65 -3.06 12.63
C ASN A 45 -2.70 -2.10 11.45
N LEU A 46 -3.60 -1.13 11.48
CA LEU A 46 -3.85 -0.26 10.32
C LEU A 46 -4.20 1.15 10.78
N LEU A 47 -3.54 2.16 10.22
CA LEU A 47 -3.76 3.58 10.53
C LEU A 47 -3.79 3.89 12.05
N SER A 48 -2.82 3.31 12.76
CA SER A 48 -2.65 3.39 14.22
C SER A 48 -3.80 2.81 15.06
N GLU A 49 -4.62 1.95 14.46
CA GLU A 49 -5.65 1.18 15.18
C GLU A 49 -5.33 -0.30 15.27
N GLN A 50 -5.77 -0.88 16.39
CA GLN A 50 -5.60 -2.28 16.73
C GLN A 50 -6.88 -3.02 16.38
N LEU A 51 -6.85 -3.74 15.25
CA LEU A 51 -8.02 -4.32 14.64
C LEU A 51 -7.87 -5.83 14.46
N ALA A 52 -8.97 -6.50 14.18
CA ALA A 52 -9.01 -7.89 13.79
C ALA A 52 -9.92 -8.06 12.57
N LEU A 53 -9.45 -8.81 11.60
CA LEU A 53 -10.27 -9.33 10.52
C LEU A 53 -11.11 -10.48 11.07
N VAL A 54 -12.43 -10.38 10.94
CA VAL A 54 -13.39 -11.42 11.29
C VAL A 54 -14.27 -11.73 10.09
N LYS A 55 -14.93 -12.89 10.13
CA LYS A 55 -15.89 -13.30 9.09
C LYS A 55 -17.21 -13.71 9.74
N ASP A 56 -18.29 -13.12 9.28
CA ASP A 56 -19.65 -13.51 9.64
C ASP A 56 -20.44 -13.98 8.41
N ASN A 57 -21.75 -14.15 8.55
CA ASN A 57 -22.64 -14.58 7.47
C ASN A 57 -22.75 -13.56 6.32
N CYS A 58 -22.39 -12.30 6.56
CA CYS A 58 -22.42 -11.21 5.58
C CYS A 58 -21.06 -10.99 4.89
N GLY A 59 -19.99 -11.65 5.35
CA GLY A 59 -18.66 -11.58 4.77
C GLY A 59 -17.60 -11.13 5.77
N PHE A 60 -16.52 -10.55 5.27
CA PHE A 60 -15.42 -10.05 6.10
C PHE A 60 -15.75 -8.68 6.69
N LYS A 61 -15.28 -8.46 7.92
CA LYS A 61 -15.33 -7.17 8.62
C LYS A 61 -14.02 -6.95 9.34
N LEU A 62 -13.66 -5.69 9.52
CA LEU A 62 -12.54 -5.29 10.34
C LEU A 62 -13.09 -4.66 11.61
N VAL A 63 -12.82 -5.26 12.76
CA VAL A 63 -13.38 -4.85 14.06
C VAL A 63 -12.26 -4.44 15.01
N THR A 64 -12.54 -3.59 15.98
CA THR A 64 -11.56 -3.27 17.03
C THR A 64 -11.28 -4.49 17.91
N ARG A 65 -10.02 -4.67 18.28
CA ARG A 65 -9.60 -5.68 19.26
C ARG A 65 -8.99 -5.01 20.49
N LEU A 66 -9.14 -5.66 21.63
CA LEU A 66 -8.51 -5.26 22.87
C LEU A 66 -7.02 -5.57 22.80
N VAL A 67 -6.22 -4.67 23.35
CA VAL A 67 -4.78 -4.84 23.53
C VAL A 67 -4.39 -4.36 24.93
N ASP A 68 -3.44 -5.04 25.56
CA ASP A 68 -2.91 -4.62 26.84
C ASP A 68 -1.81 -3.54 26.69
N GLU A 69 -1.37 -2.95 27.81
CA GLU A 69 -0.34 -1.90 27.84
C GLU A 69 1.05 -2.39 27.35
N SER A 70 1.32 -3.69 27.40
CA SER A 70 2.57 -4.30 26.93
C SER A 70 2.55 -4.63 25.44
N TYR A 71 1.41 -4.42 24.77
CA TYR A 71 1.23 -4.75 23.38
C TYR A 71 2.26 -4.09 22.47
N SER A 72 2.83 -4.90 21.57
CA SER A 72 3.69 -4.41 20.50
C SER A 72 3.04 -4.67 19.15
N PRO A 73 2.92 -3.67 18.25
CA PRO A 73 2.39 -3.88 16.90
C PRO A 73 3.28 -4.77 16.01
N ARG A 74 4.45 -5.18 16.52
CA ARG A 74 5.38 -6.09 15.87
C ARG A 74 5.03 -7.56 16.09
N VAL A 75 4.20 -7.84 17.08
CA VAL A 75 3.77 -9.20 17.43
C VAL A 75 2.38 -9.42 16.85
N ILE A 76 2.24 -10.45 16.03
CA ILE A 76 0.95 -10.91 15.52
C ILE A 76 0.50 -12.00 16.49
N PRO A 77 -0.52 -11.76 17.35
CA PRO A 77 -1.03 -12.79 18.26
C PRO A 77 -1.73 -13.90 17.48
N ARG A 78 -1.86 -15.06 18.12
CA ARG A 78 -2.67 -16.16 17.58
C ARG A 78 -4.15 -15.81 17.66
N ALA A 79 -4.96 -16.39 16.79
CA ALA A 79 -6.40 -16.13 16.73
C ALA A 79 -7.10 -16.38 18.08
N GLU A 80 -6.68 -17.40 18.83
CA GLU A 80 -7.19 -17.76 20.17
C GLU A 80 -6.90 -16.72 21.26
N ASP A 81 -5.88 -15.87 21.06
CA ASP A 81 -5.46 -14.81 21.99
C ASP A 81 -6.09 -13.45 21.64
N ILE A 82 -6.91 -13.37 20.58
CA ILE A 82 -7.52 -12.11 20.14
C ILE A 82 -8.90 -11.93 20.79
N GLU A 83 -8.99 -10.92 21.64
CA GLU A 83 -10.25 -10.47 22.22
C GLU A 83 -10.82 -9.30 21.43
N ILE A 84 -12.10 -9.38 21.07
CA ILE A 84 -12.80 -8.34 20.30
C ILE A 84 -13.38 -7.31 21.26
N ASP A 85 -13.14 -6.03 20.96
CA ASP A 85 -13.85 -4.94 21.62
C ASP A 85 -15.23 -4.79 20.98
N VAL A 86 -16.27 -5.17 21.73
CA VAL A 86 -17.66 -5.16 21.25
C VAL A 86 -18.24 -3.76 21.12
N ASP A 87 -17.66 -2.78 21.81
CA ASP A 87 -18.07 -1.38 21.77
C ASP A 87 -17.23 -0.57 20.77
N GLY A 88 -16.16 -1.17 20.24
CA GLY A 88 -15.26 -0.56 19.29
C GLY A 88 -15.83 -0.44 17.88
N PRO A 89 -15.26 0.44 17.03
CA PRO A 89 -15.62 0.58 15.63
C PRO A 89 -15.59 -0.73 14.83
N ILE A 90 -16.50 -0.81 13.86
CA ILE A 90 -16.57 -1.88 12.86
C ILE A 90 -16.51 -1.25 11.48
N TYR A 91 -15.57 -1.70 10.67
CA TYR A 91 -15.31 -1.17 9.34
C TYR A 91 -15.74 -2.16 8.25
N PRO A 92 -16.42 -1.67 7.19
CA PRO A 92 -16.79 -2.50 6.06
C PRO A 92 -15.55 -2.90 5.26
N THR A 93 -15.63 -4.06 4.62
CA THR A 93 -14.54 -4.56 3.77
C THR A 93 -15.02 -4.98 2.39
N VAL A 94 -14.08 -5.00 1.44
CA VAL A 94 -14.25 -5.52 0.09
C VAL A 94 -13.08 -6.45 -0.22
N GLN A 95 -13.37 -7.67 -0.66
CA GLN A 95 -12.36 -8.59 -1.17
C GLN A 95 -12.15 -8.33 -2.66
N LYS A 96 -10.89 -8.14 -3.07
CA LYS A 96 -10.53 -7.89 -4.46
C LYS A 96 -9.13 -8.44 -4.75
N ASN A 97 -9.02 -9.31 -5.76
CA ASN A 97 -7.76 -9.81 -6.33
C ASN A 97 -6.71 -10.22 -5.28
N GLY A 98 -7.13 -11.05 -4.31
CA GLY A 98 -6.26 -11.58 -3.25
C GLY A 98 -6.04 -10.66 -2.03
N VAL A 99 -6.64 -9.47 -2.02
CA VAL A 99 -6.55 -8.50 -0.92
C VAL A 99 -7.92 -8.25 -0.32
N ILE A 100 -7.98 -8.08 1.00
CA ILE A 100 -9.15 -7.57 1.73
C ILE A 100 -8.88 -6.11 2.05
N PHE A 101 -9.68 -5.23 1.44
CA PHE A 101 -9.63 -3.80 1.67
C PHE A 101 -10.66 -3.40 2.73
N ALA A 102 -10.32 -2.45 3.58
CA ALA A 102 -11.21 -1.86 4.57
C ALA A 102 -11.37 -0.36 4.33
N TYR A 103 -12.57 0.17 4.58
CA TYR A 103 -12.82 1.62 4.58
C TYR A 103 -12.98 2.09 6.02
N LEU A 104 -12.04 2.92 6.48
CA LEU A 104 -11.97 3.41 7.88
C LEU A 104 -12.49 4.84 8.04
N GLY A 105 -13.02 5.43 6.97
CA GLY A 105 -13.60 6.76 6.95
C GLY A 105 -15.00 6.78 7.54
N SER A 106 -15.49 7.98 7.84
CA SER A 106 -16.88 8.17 8.26
C SER A 106 -17.82 8.14 7.05
N GLY A 107 -19.09 7.83 7.31
CA GLY A 107 -20.14 7.87 6.30
C GLY A 107 -20.13 6.69 5.32
N LYS A 108 -20.69 6.93 4.13
CA LYS A 108 -20.79 5.91 3.08
C LYS A 108 -19.43 5.76 2.38
N PRO A 109 -18.86 4.55 2.28
CA PRO A 109 -17.63 4.33 1.51
C PRO A 109 -17.78 4.80 0.05
N PRO A 110 -16.73 5.36 -0.56
CA PRO A 110 -16.72 5.64 -1.98
C PRO A 110 -16.78 4.34 -2.79
N GLU A 111 -17.09 4.45 -4.08
CA GLU A 111 -16.97 3.30 -4.98
C GLU A 111 -15.54 2.77 -4.98
N PHE A 112 -15.41 1.44 -5.10
CA PHE A 112 -14.10 0.82 -5.15
C PHE A 112 -13.39 1.19 -6.47
N PRO A 113 -12.11 1.61 -6.45
CA PRO A 113 -11.40 2.01 -7.67
C PRO A 113 -11.39 0.93 -8.74
N ASN A 114 -11.51 1.35 -10.00
CA ASN A 114 -11.60 0.44 -11.15
C ASN A 114 -10.30 0.38 -11.96
N PHE A 115 -9.15 0.26 -11.27
CA PHE A 115 -7.85 0.13 -11.91
C PHE A 115 -7.67 -1.20 -12.64
N ASP A 116 -6.79 -1.26 -13.64
CA ASP A 116 -6.58 -2.47 -14.45
C ASP A 116 -6.20 -3.70 -13.60
N CYS A 117 -5.37 -3.51 -12.57
CA CYS A 117 -5.00 -4.58 -11.63
C CYS A 117 -6.18 -5.13 -10.82
N PHE A 118 -7.31 -4.42 -10.74
CA PHE A 118 -8.55 -4.86 -10.10
C PHE A 118 -9.59 -5.41 -11.10
N ARG A 119 -9.38 -5.22 -12.40
CA ARG A 119 -10.25 -5.79 -13.46
C ARG A 119 -9.65 -7.03 -14.10
N ALA A 120 -8.33 -7.17 -14.03
CA ALA A 120 -7.60 -8.30 -14.56
C ALA A 120 -8.09 -9.62 -13.91
N PRO A 121 -8.14 -10.71 -14.69
CA PRO A 121 -8.54 -12.02 -14.19
C PRO A 121 -7.52 -12.57 -13.20
N ASP A 122 -7.96 -13.50 -12.34
CA ASP A 122 -7.14 -14.13 -11.29
C ASP A 122 -5.82 -14.74 -11.81
N THR A 123 -5.77 -15.15 -13.08
CA THR A 123 -4.57 -15.70 -13.72
C THR A 123 -3.46 -14.67 -13.98
N HIS A 124 -3.78 -13.37 -13.90
CA HIS A 124 -2.87 -12.26 -14.21
C HIS A 124 -2.58 -11.36 -13.01
N VAL A 125 -3.07 -11.74 -11.82
CA VAL A 125 -2.89 -10.98 -10.59
C VAL A 125 -2.40 -11.91 -9.49
N PHE A 126 -1.56 -11.36 -8.64
CA PHE A 126 -1.23 -11.97 -7.36
C PHE A 126 -1.07 -10.85 -6.34
N ALA A 127 -1.33 -11.17 -5.08
CA ALA A 127 -1.18 -10.22 -3.98
C ALA A 127 -0.09 -10.72 -3.03
N PHE A 128 0.75 -9.80 -2.57
CA PHE A 128 1.73 -10.06 -1.53
C PHE A 128 1.87 -8.83 -0.65
N LYS A 129 2.40 -9.01 0.56
CA LYS A 129 2.71 -7.90 1.47
C LYS A 129 4.08 -8.13 2.10
N GLY A 130 4.76 -7.03 2.40
CA GLY A 130 6.03 -7.01 3.12
C GLY A 130 6.01 -5.91 4.17
N LEU A 131 6.63 -6.16 5.33
CA LEU A 131 6.73 -5.16 6.39
C LEU A 131 7.99 -4.30 6.17
N TRP A 132 7.79 -3.01 5.96
CA TRP A 132 8.87 -2.02 5.98
C TRP A 132 8.85 -1.24 7.29
N ARG A 133 10.02 -1.10 7.93
CA ARG A 133 10.16 -0.40 9.22
C ARG A 133 10.52 1.07 9.01
N CYS A 134 9.68 1.79 8.29
CA CYS A 134 9.79 3.21 8.02
C CYS A 134 8.42 3.89 8.14
N ASN A 135 8.39 5.22 8.11
CA ASN A 135 7.13 5.93 7.96
C ASN A 135 6.53 5.66 6.56
N TRP A 136 5.20 5.65 6.45
CA TRP A 136 4.49 5.43 5.19
C TRP A 136 4.93 6.41 4.09
N LEU A 137 5.21 7.66 4.47
CA LEU A 137 5.59 8.71 3.53
C LEU A 137 6.93 8.39 2.85
N GLN A 138 7.88 7.79 3.58
CA GLN A 138 9.17 7.38 2.99
C GLN A 138 8.99 6.29 1.93
N ALA A 139 8.07 5.36 2.16
CA ALA A 139 7.75 4.31 1.19
C ALA A 139 7.07 4.91 -0.06
N LEU A 140 6.15 5.87 0.15
CA LEU A 140 5.50 6.58 -0.94
C LEU A 140 6.49 7.40 -1.78
N GLU A 141 7.35 8.18 -1.14
CA GLU A 141 8.35 9.05 -1.79
C GLU A 141 9.29 8.23 -2.69
N VAL A 142 9.79 7.08 -2.22
CA VAL A 142 10.59 6.18 -3.06
C VAL A 142 9.80 5.68 -4.26
N GLY A 143 8.51 5.36 -4.08
CA GLY A 143 7.65 4.88 -5.16
C GLY A 143 7.44 5.90 -6.29
N ILE A 144 7.49 7.19 -6.00
CA ILE A 144 7.32 8.27 -6.98
C ILE A 144 8.62 8.93 -7.44
N ASP A 145 9.75 8.65 -6.77
CA ASP A 145 11.07 9.19 -7.14
C ASP A 145 11.58 8.53 -8.43
N PRO A 146 11.67 9.24 -9.56
CA PRO A 146 12.18 8.65 -10.79
C PRO A 146 13.69 8.41 -10.75
N ALA A 147 14.44 9.11 -9.89
CA ALA A 147 15.89 9.05 -9.87
C ALA A 147 16.42 7.77 -9.23
N HIS A 148 15.76 7.22 -8.19
CA HIS A 148 16.25 6.03 -7.48
C HIS A 148 16.46 4.82 -8.40
N ALA A 149 15.65 4.69 -9.46
CA ALA A 149 15.72 3.58 -10.40
C ALA A 149 17.10 3.50 -11.08
N SER A 150 17.70 4.64 -11.40
CA SER A 150 19.02 4.73 -12.03
C SER A 150 20.20 4.41 -11.10
N PHE A 151 19.95 4.26 -9.80
CA PHE A 151 20.98 3.91 -8.82
C PHE A 151 20.74 2.52 -8.20
N LEU A 152 19.51 2.21 -7.82
CA LEU A 152 19.16 0.97 -7.11
C LEU A 152 18.78 -0.18 -8.05
N HIS A 153 18.26 0.14 -9.23
CA HIS A 153 17.82 -0.84 -10.23
C HIS A 153 18.66 -0.80 -11.51
N ARG A 154 19.87 -0.22 -11.43
CA ARG A 154 20.78 -0.11 -12.57
C ARG A 154 21.47 -1.44 -12.86
N PHE A 155 21.47 -1.79 -14.14
CA PHE A 155 22.24 -2.92 -14.65
C PHE A 155 23.29 -2.44 -15.64
N LEU A 156 24.46 -3.07 -15.58
CA LEU A 156 25.60 -2.70 -16.43
C LEU A 156 25.51 -3.31 -17.83
N GLN A 157 24.66 -4.33 -18.00
CA GLN A 157 24.43 -5.04 -19.24
C GLN A 157 22.92 -5.18 -19.47
N ASP A 158 22.53 -5.17 -20.73
CA ASP A 158 21.16 -5.42 -21.15
C ASP A 158 20.96 -6.94 -21.28
N GLU A 159 19.86 -7.47 -20.73
CA GLU A 159 19.44 -8.87 -20.91
C GLU A 159 18.42 -8.95 -22.06
N ASP A 160 18.23 -10.13 -22.64
CA ASP A 160 17.11 -10.37 -23.56
C ASP A 160 15.79 -10.13 -22.79
N PRO A 161 14.91 -9.21 -23.24
CA PRO A 161 13.63 -8.94 -22.58
C PRO A 161 12.75 -10.19 -22.41
N THR A 162 12.91 -11.19 -23.29
CA THR A 162 12.19 -12.47 -23.21
C THR A 162 12.60 -13.32 -21.99
N GLU A 163 13.79 -13.09 -21.44
CA GLU A 163 14.29 -13.69 -20.19
C GLU A 163 14.01 -12.82 -18.95
N GLY A 164 13.32 -11.69 -19.13
CA GLY A 164 13.08 -10.66 -18.13
C GLY A 164 11.75 -10.77 -17.37
N TYR A 165 10.90 -11.75 -17.66
CA TYR A 165 9.57 -11.86 -17.07
C TYR A 165 9.61 -11.85 -15.53
N GLY A 166 8.85 -10.94 -14.91
CA GLY A 166 8.79 -10.76 -13.45
C GLY A 166 9.95 -9.97 -12.84
N LYS A 167 10.97 -9.58 -13.62
CA LYS A 167 12.06 -8.71 -13.16
C LYS A 167 11.71 -7.24 -13.44
N GLN A 168 11.83 -6.38 -12.44
CA GLN A 168 11.59 -4.94 -12.59
C GLN A 168 12.58 -4.30 -13.57
N PHE A 169 12.12 -3.31 -14.35
CA PHE A 169 12.93 -2.52 -15.29
C PHE A 169 13.63 -3.33 -16.41
N ARG A 170 13.03 -4.44 -16.84
CA ARG A 170 13.55 -5.30 -17.93
C ARG A 170 12.79 -5.17 -19.27
N ASP A 171 11.74 -4.37 -19.31
CA ASP A 171 10.99 -4.12 -20.54
C ASP A 171 11.57 -2.95 -21.35
N THR A 172 11.05 -2.75 -22.54
CA THR A 172 11.27 -1.56 -23.37
C THR A 172 10.43 -0.39 -22.87
N ALA A 173 10.97 0.82 -22.95
CA ALA A 173 10.20 2.02 -22.63
C ALA A 173 9.03 2.16 -23.61
N ALA A 174 7.84 2.43 -23.08
CA ALA A 174 6.60 2.43 -23.83
C ALA A 174 6.70 3.27 -25.11
N ASN A 175 6.25 2.69 -26.24
CA ASN A 175 6.28 3.30 -27.57
C ASN A 175 7.70 3.59 -28.10
N THR A 176 8.72 2.92 -27.58
CA THR A 176 10.10 3.01 -28.08
C THR A 176 10.73 1.61 -28.19
N ASN A 177 11.89 1.51 -28.83
CA ASN A 177 12.72 0.31 -28.82
C ASN A 177 13.90 0.41 -27.83
N ILE A 178 13.82 1.33 -26.86
CA ILE A 178 14.91 1.57 -25.91
C ILE A 178 14.71 0.66 -24.70
N PRO A 179 15.68 -0.21 -24.35
CA PRO A 179 15.62 -0.99 -23.12
C PRO A 179 15.58 -0.08 -21.90
N MET A 180 14.71 -0.36 -20.94
CA MET A 180 14.64 0.42 -19.70
C MET A 180 15.99 0.43 -18.96
N THR A 181 16.71 -0.69 -18.98
CA THR A 181 18.08 -0.81 -18.44
C THR A 181 19.07 0.19 -19.05
N LYS A 182 18.91 0.52 -20.34
CA LYS A 182 19.72 1.54 -21.01
C LYS A 182 19.39 2.93 -20.50
N ILE A 183 18.10 3.26 -20.37
CA ILE A 183 17.64 4.56 -19.83
C ILE A 183 18.22 4.76 -18.43
N LEU A 184 18.02 3.79 -17.54
CA LEU A 184 18.51 3.86 -16.15
C LEU A 184 20.04 3.95 -16.05
N ARG A 185 20.77 3.40 -17.02
CA ARG A 185 22.25 3.42 -17.04
C ARG A 185 22.81 4.73 -17.60
N GLU A 186 22.20 5.29 -18.63
CA GLU A 186 22.73 6.42 -19.40
C GLU A 186 22.16 7.77 -18.96
N TYR A 187 20.98 7.78 -18.32
CA TYR A 187 20.27 8.97 -17.88
C TYR A 187 20.06 8.96 -16.35
N PRO A 188 21.12 9.01 -15.54
CA PRO A 188 21.03 8.93 -14.07
C PRO A 188 20.55 10.22 -13.39
N ARG A 189 20.25 11.26 -14.19
CA ARG A 189 19.84 12.59 -13.72
C ARG A 189 18.62 13.01 -14.51
N PRO A 190 17.43 12.45 -14.21
CA PRO A 190 16.25 12.78 -14.97
C PRO A 190 15.89 14.25 -14.78
N GLU A 191 15.45 14.91 -15.84
CA GLU A 191 14.76 16.18 -15.72
C GLU A 191 13.33 15.92 -15.23
N ILE A 192 12.97 16.50 -14.08
CA ILE A 192 11.65 16.31 -13.47
C ILE A 192 10.79 17.54 -13.78
N LEU A 193 9.71 17.31 -14.52
CA LEU A 193 8.69 18.32 -14.82
C LEU A 193 7.42 17.98 -14.04
N VAL A 194 6.79 19.01 -13.48
CA VAL A 194 5.56 18.87 -12.69
C VAL A 194 4.51 19.81 -13.26
N ASP A 195 3.39 19.22 -13.72
CA ASP A 195 2.22 19.97 -14.13
C ASP A 195 1.12 19.83 -13.06
N GLU A 196 0.59 20.95 -12.59
CA GLU A 196 -0.64 20.95 -11.80
C GLU A 196 -1.84 20.68 -12.71
N THR A 197 -2.71 19.78 -12.28
CA THR A 197 -3.93 19.39 -12.98
C THR A 197 -5.12 19.46 -12.02
N GLU A 198 -6.34 19.52 -12.55
CA GLU A 198 -7.55 19.54 -11.72
C GLU A 198 -7.71 18.28 -10.84
N TYR A 199 -6.98 17.21 -11.15
CA TYR A 199 -7.01 15.92 -10.47
C TYR A 199 -5.70 15.58 -9.76
N GLY A 200 -4.80 16.55 -9.57
CA GLY A 200 -3.55 16.38 -8.83
C GLY A 200 -2.31 16.81 -9.62
N LEU A 201 -1.18 16.14 -9.40
CA LEU A 201 0.09 16.45 -10.05
C LEU A 201 0.42 15.41 -11.13
N LYS A 202 0.83 15.87 -12.30
CA LYS A 202 1.45 15.02 -13.31
C LYS A 202 2.96 15.21 -13.25
N ILE A 203 3.67 14.15 -12.89
CA ILE A 203 5.13 14.13 -12.83
C ILE A 203 5.66 13.46 -14.10
N THR A 204 6.53 14.15 -14.83
CA THR A 204 7.25 13.61 -16.00
C THR A 204 8.73 13.57 -15.69
N ALA A 205 9.39 12.45 -16.01
CA ALA A 205 10.83 12.27 -15.85
C ALA A 205 11.45 11.86 -17.19
N LEU A 206 12.46 12.60 -17.66
CA LEU A 206 13.19 12.36 -18.92
C LEU A 206 14.69 12.19 -18.68
#